data_AF-A0A848ZKQ3-F1
#
_entry.id   AF-A0A848ZKQ3-F1
#
_cell.length_a   1.000
_cell.length_b   1.000
_cell.length_c   1.000
_cell.angle_alpha   90.00
_cell.angle_beta   90.00
_cell.angle_gamma   90.00
#
_symmetry.space_group_name_H-M   'P 1'
#
loop_
_entity.id
_entity.type
_entity.pdbx_description
1 polymer ?
#
loop_
_entity_poly.entity_id
_entity_poly.type
_entity_poly.pdbx_seq_one_letter_code
_entity_poly.pdbx_strand_id
1 'polypeptide(L)'
;VMPLRMFAQDYKPAFDPDDSESIEKFGGNLNTGGTGCYCPHKLVTPWLVNRIIKEIVNPTVNEIYNHLGWAYKGVLYFGLNLDPYENLDVFEINVRHGDPEWEVMARKLSTDLCEIGSAVSDGTLDTVKQVWNKQYYVDVIAMEGRSKASRGWNKGYPGRYGKGHQIVGLDHIEKGVSVYFAGVDESQDKGLVTYGGRVLHVIAGDSTLERAREKAYRNIDKMAFVDHNNDGANCMRYRKTIGL
;
A
#
# COMPACT_ATOMS: atom_id res chain seq x y z
N VAL A 1 23.66 -3.23 8.01
CA VAL A 1 22.29 -2.93 7.50
C VAL A 1 21.97 -3.77 6.29
N MET A 2 20.68 -4.00 6.04
CA MET A 2 20.20 -4.80 4.92
C MET A 2 19.33 -3.93 4.00
N PRO A 3 19.93 -3.12 3.11
CA PRO A 3 19.16 -2.23 2.24
C PRO A 3 18.35 -3.05 1.23
N LEU A 4 17.09 -2.64 1.01
CA LEU A 4 16.26 -3.20 -0.04
C LEU A 4 16.79 -2.76 -1.41
N ARG A 5 16.87 -3.72 -2.34
CA ARG A 5 17.36 -3.46 -3.72
C ARG A 5 16.25 -3.08 -4.70
N MET A 6 15.08 -2.75 -4.17
CA MET A 6 13.91 -2.29 -4.92
C MET A 6 13.08 -1.38 -4.04
N PHE A 7 12.19 -0.61 -4.65
CA PHE A 7 11.25 0.26 -3.97
C PHE A 7 9.89 0.20 -4.69
N ALA A 8 8.84 0.54 -3.98
CA ALA A 8 7.48 0.63 -4.49
C ALA A 8 7.16 2.08 -4.89
N GLN A 9 6.15 2.25 -5.74
CA GLN A 9 5.51 3.54 -5.94
C GLN A 9 4.18 3.56 -5.20
N ASP A 10 4.05 4.43 -4.20
CA ASP A 10 2.80 4.68 -3.48
C ASP A 10 1.99 5.81 -4.14
N TYR A 11 0.67 5.68 -4.09
CA TYR A 11 -0.29 6.64 -4.58
C TYR A 11 -0.98 7.30 -3.38
N LYS A 12 -0.32 8.32 -2.79
CA LYS A 12 -0.82 9.09 -1.64
C LYS A 12 -2.14 9.84 -1.90
N PRO A 13 -2.35 10.51 -3.04
CA PRO A 13 -3.57 11.30 -3.26
C PRO A 13 -4.82 10.42 -3.32
N ALA A 14 -5.92 10.92 -2.73
CA ALA A 14 -7.18 10.20 -2.57
C ALA A 14 -7.88 9.80 -3.87
N PHE A 15 -7.71 10.61 -4.92
CA PHE A 15 -8.40 10.49 -6.20
C PHE A 15 -7.41 10.45 -7.36
N ASP A 16 -7.87 9.93 -8.50
CA ASP A 16 -7.12 10.02 -9.75
C ASP A 16 -6.99 11.50 -10.19
N PRO A 17 -5.88 11.90 -10.84
CA PRO A 17 -5.64 13.31 -11.17
C PRO A 17 -6.71 13.92 -12.08
N ASP A 18 -7.41 13.09 -12.85
CA ASP A 18 -8.48 13.45 -13.79
C ASP A 18 -9.89 13.43 -13.16
N ASP A 19 -10.05 12.99 -11.91
CA ASP A 19 -11.32 13.00 -11.17
C ASP A 19 -11.59 14.39 -10.53
N SER A 20 -11.71 15.40 -11.40
CA SER A 20 -11.89 16.80 -11.00
C SER A 20 -13.14 17.02 -10.16
N GLU A 21 -14.22 16.30 -10.44
CA GLU A 21 -15.48 16.39 -9.70
C GLU A 21 -15.31 15.94 -8.23
N SER A 22 -14.67 14.80 -7.98
CA SER A 22 -14.42 14.35 -6.61
C SER A 22 -13.41 15.25 -5.91
N ILE A 23 -12.36 15.68 -6.62
CA ILE A 23 -11.36 16.62 -6.09
C ILE A 23 -12.04 17.91 -5.61
N GLU A 24 -12.92 18.51 -6.42
CA GLU A 24 -13.65 19.72 -6.05
C GLU A 24 -14.57 19.48 -4.84
N LYS A 25 -15.34 18.40 -4.83
CA LYS A 25 -16.24 18.04 -3.71
C LYS A 25 -15.51 17.85 -2.37
N PHE A 26 -14.26 17.43 -2.43
CA PHE A 26 -13.40 17.24 -1.26
C PHE A 26 -12.54 18.48 -0.94
N GLY A 27 -12.59 19.53 -1.76
CA GLY A 27 -11.83 20.77 -1.56
C GLY A 27 -10.33 20.63 -1.92
N GLY A 28 -9.98 19.66 -2.76
CA GLY A 28 -8.62 19.34 -3.16
C GLY A 28 -8.36 17.83 -3.18
N ASN A 29 -7.25 17.43 -3.80
CA ASN A 29 -6.81 16.03 -3.80
C ASN A 29 -5.95 15.75 -2.56
N LEU A 30 -6.62 15.49 -1.44
CA LEU A 30 -5.97 15.28 -0.15
C LEU A 30 -5.06 14.06 -0.17
N ASN A 31 -3.91 14.16 0.48
CA ASN A 31 -3.07 13.01 0.77
C ASN A 31 -3.78 12.07 1.76
N THR A 32 -3.54 10.78 1.57
CA THR A 32 -4.09 9.69 2.38
C THR A 32 -2.94 8.84 2.93
N GLY A 33 -3.25 7.73 3.61
CA GLY A 33 -2.22 6.75 3.96
C GLY A 33 -1.55 6.12 2.72
N GLY A 34 -2.24 6.16 1.58
CA GLY A 34 -1.93 5.46 0.34
C GLY A 34 -3.22 4.81 -0.17
N THR A 35 -3.46 4.87 -1.47
CA THR A 35 -4.69 4.36 -2.13
C THR A 35 -4.43 3.11 -2.98
N GLY A 36 -3.19 2.67 -3.00
CA GLY A 36 -2.67 1.56 -3.78
C GLY A 36 -1.20 1.80 -4.07
N CYS A 37 -0.50 0.75 -4.46
CA CYS A 37 0.89 0.84 -4.85
C CYS A 37 1.26 -0.25 -5.85
N TYR A 38 2.46 -0.17 -6.40
CA TYR A 38 3.03 -1.29 -7.14
C TYR A 38 4.53 -1.43 -6.88
N CYS A 39 5.02 -2.65 -7.08
CA CYS A 39 6.44 -2.97 -6.91
C CYS A 39 6.87 -4.05 -7.93
N PRO A 40 8.08 -3.94 -8.51
CA PRO A 40 9.05 -2.84 -8.36
C PRO A 40 8.62 -1.58 -9.12
N HIS A 41 9.05 -0.41 -8.64
CA HIS A 41 8.89 0.87 -9.35
C HIS A 41 9.56 0.83 -10.72
N LYS A 42 8.95 1.45 -11.74
CA LYS A 42 9.47 1.55 -13.12
C LYS A 42 10.90 2.12 -13.25
N LEU A 43 11.35 2.93 -12.29
CA LEU A 43 12.64 3.61 -12.30
C LEU A 43 13.74 2.79 -11.60
N VAL A 44 13.42 1.60 -11.08
CA VAL A 44 14.40 0.76 -10.39
C VAL A 44 15.53 0.38 -11.34
N THR A 45 16.71 0.90 -11.05
CA THR A 45 17.97 0.55 -11.70
C THR A 45 19.05 0.34 -10.64
N PRO A 46 20.08 -0.49 -10.88
CA PRO A 46 21.19 -0.65 -9.95
C PRO A 46 21.86 0.68 -9.60
N TRP A 47 21.97 1.58 -10.58
CA TRP A 47 22.52 2.91 -10.37
C TRP A 47 21.69 3.72 -9.37
N LEU A 48 20.38 3.81 -9.56
CA LEU A 48 19.51 4.61 -8.69
C LEU A 48 19.43 4.03 -7.28
N VAL A 49 19.34 2.69 -7.17
CA VAL A 49 19.38 2.00 -5.87
C VAL A 49 20.68 2.32 -5.13
N ASN A 50 21.82 2.24 -5.80
CA ASN A 50 23.12 2.56 -5.18
C ASN A 50 23.22 4.04 -4.80
N ARG A 51 22.64 4.94 -5.61
CA ARG A 51 22.55 6.37 -5.30
C ARG A 51 21.77 6.62 -4.01
N ILE A 52 20.57 6.06 -3.90
CA ILE A 52 19.72 6.14 -2.68
C ILE A 52 20.47 5.57 -1.46
N ILE A 53 21.12 4.41 -1.60
CA ILE A 53 21.86 3.81 -0.48
C ILE A 53 23.00 4.73 -0.03
N LYS A 54 23.76 5.30 -0.98
CA LYS A 54 24.92 6.13 -0.69
C LYS A 54 24.56 7.49 -0.12
N GLU A 55 23.53 8.14 -0.67
CA GLU A 55 23.17 9.52 -0.36
C GLU A 55 22.19 9.62 0.81
N ILE A 56 21.40 8.59 1.08
CA ILE A 56 20.33 8.61 2.09
C ILE A 56 20.54 7.53 3.16
N VAL A 57 20.51 6.26 2.77
CA VAL A 57 20.45 5.16 3.75
C VAL A 57 21.72 5.09 4.61
N ASN A 58 22.90 5.09 3.99
CA ASN A 58 24.16 4.98 4.71
C ASN A 58 24.42 6.19 5.62
N PRO A 59 24.26 7.46 5.18
CA PRO A 59 24.38 8.61 6.06
C PRO A 59 23.43 8.56 7.26
N THR A 60 22.15 8.25 7.05
CA THR A 60 21.17 8.17 8.13
C THR A 60 21.52 7.09 9.16
N VAL A 61 21.87 5.89 8.68
CA VAL A 61 22.24 4.78 9.57
C VAL A 61 23.53 5.08 10.33
N ASN A 62 24.53 5.66 9.67
CA ASN A 62 25.79 6.03 10.29
C ASN A 62 25.60 7.09 11.38
N GLU A 63 24.68 8.04 11.18
CA GLU A 63 24.33 9.04 12.19
C GLU A 63 23.68 8.39 13.42
N ILE A 64 22.68 7.53 13.19
CA ILE A 64 21.99 6.78 14.25
C ILE A 64 22.98 5.95 15.09
N TYR A 65 23.91 5.27 14.43
CA TYR A 65 24.83 4.37 15.11
C TYR A 65 26.02 5.08 15.74
N ASN A 66 26.74 5.92 14.99
CA ASN A 66 28.03 6.48 15.42
C ASN A 66 27.87 7.74 16.28
N HIS A 67 26.90 8.59 15.96
CA HIS A 67 26.73 9.88 16.63
C HIS A 67 25.67 9.83 17.72
N LEU A 68 24.52 9.22 17.45
CA LEU A 68 23.46 9.07 18.45
C LEU A 68 23.70 7.87 19.39
N GLY A 69 24.52 6.90 18.98
CA GLY A 69 24.83 5.71 19.77
C GLY A 69 23.65 4.76 19.94
N TRP A 70 22.65 4.82 19.06
CA TRP A 70 21.43 4.01 19.18
C TRP A 70 21.63 2.63 18.57
N ALA A 71 21.42 1.59 19.39
CA ALA A 71 21.38 0.20 18.94
C ALA A 71 20.02 -0.13 18.27
N TYR A 72 19.65 0.64 17.24
CA TYR A 72 18.36 0.48 16.57
C TYR A 72 18.26 -0.87 15.86
N LYS A 73 17.21 -1.64 16.19
CA LYS A 73 16.87 -2.92 15.56
C LYS A 73 15.43 -2.86 15.05
N GLY A 74 15.27 -2.95 13.74
CA GLY A 74 13.95 -2.89 13.10
C GLY A 74 14.03 -2.39 11.67
N VAL A 75 12.94 -1.79 11.23
CA VAL A 75 12.77 -1.28 9.87
C VAL A 75 13.00 0.22 9.87
N LEU A 76 13.78 0.72 8.90
CA LEU A 76 13.79 2.13 8.54
C LEU A 76 13.17 2.27 7.17
N TYR A 77 12.04 2.96 7.12
CA TYR A 77 11.32 3.32 5.89
C TYR A 77 11.70 4.74 5.51
N PHE A 78 11.99 4.95 4.23
CA PHE A 78 12.28 6.26 3.66
C PHE A 78 11.23 6.59 2.60
N GLY A 79 10.40 7.59 2.89
CA GLY A 79 9.52 8.18 1.90
C GLY A 79 10.31 9.18 1.07
N LEU A 80 10.44 8.92 -0.23
CA LEU A 80 11.26 9.72 -1.14
C LEU A 80 10.39 10.45 -2.16
N ASN A 81 10.66 11.74 -2.35
CA ASN A 81 10.32 12.42 -3.61
C ASN A 81 11.46 12.14 -4.59
N LEU A 82 11.16 11.36 -5.61
CA LEU A 82 12.16 10.79 -6.49
C LEU A 82 12.23 11.56 -7.81
N ASP A 83 13.23 12.44 -7.94
CA ASP A 83 13.77 12.81 -9.24
C ASP A 83 15.13 12.10 -9.42
N PRO A 84 15.21 11.06 -10.26
CA PRO A 84 16.44 10.31 -10.44
C PRO A 84 17.64 11.16 -10.86
N TYR A 85 17.43 12.30 -11.53
CA TYR A 85 18.49 13.10 -12.13
C TYR A 85 18.82 14.33 -11.32
N GLU A 86 17.81 15.05 -10.82
CA GLU A 86 18.01 16.33 -10.15
C GLU A 86 18.07 16.18 -8.64
N ASN A 87 17.01 15.66 -8.01
CA ASN A 87 16.88 15.70 -6.56
C ASN A 87 16.31 14.42 -5.93
N LEU A 88 16.97 13.96 -4.87
CA LEU A 88 16.52 12.86 -4.02
C LEU A 88 16.18 13.42 -2.63
N ASP A 89 14.93 13.80 -2.44
CA ASP A 89 14.48 14.34 -1.16
C ASP A 89 13.82 13.27 -0.30
N VAL A 90 14.18 13.21 0.97
CA VAL A 90 13.46 12.44 1.99
C VAL A 90 12.34 13.33 2.53
N PHE A 91 11.08 12.97 2.30
CA PHE A 91 9.95 13.70 2.89
C PHE A 91 9.53 13.12 4.24
N GLU A 92 9.75 11.82 4.48
CA GLU A 92 9.51 11.20 5.78
C GLU A 92 10.44 10.02 6.05
N ILE A 93 10.71 9.77 7.33
CA ILE A 93 11.36 8.55 7.83
C ILE A 93 10.43 7.91 8.84
N ASN A 94 10.15 6.62 8.66
CA ASN A 94 9.31 5.83 9.57
C ASN A 94 10.08 4.63 10.12
N VAL A 95 9.67 4.17 11.31
CA VAL A 95 10.29 3.06 12.05
C VAL A 95 9.52 1.73 11.90
N ARG A 96 8.75 1.61 10.81
CA ARG A 96 7.92 0.45 10.49
C ARG A 96 7.86 0.25 8.98
N HIS A 97 7.36 -0.90 8.57
CA HIS A 97 6.95 -1.12 7.19
C HIS A 97 5.86 -0.11 6.77
N GLY A 98 5.96 0.37 5.53
CA GLY A 98 4.93 1.19 4.90
C GLY A 98 3.68 0.38 4.60
N ASP A 99 2.55 1.08 4.54
CA ASP A 99 1.25 0.54 4.12
C ASP A 99 0.68 1.59 3.17
N PRO A 100 0.47 1.26 1.87
CA PRO A 100 0.32 -0.10 1.32
C PRO A 100 1.59 -0.77 0.76
N GLU A 101 2.78 -0.21 0.96
CA GLU A 101 3.96 -0.65 0.21
C GLU A 101 4.46 -2.05 0.62
N TRP A 102 4.28 -2.44 1.88
CA TRP A 102 4.71 -3.74 2.35
C TRP A 102 3.90 -4.88 1.75
N GLU A 103 2.62 -4.65 1.49
CA GLU A 103 1.68 -5.61 0.94
C GLU A 103 2.16 -6.14 -0.42
N VAL A 104 2.75 -5.29 -1.27
CA VAL A 104 3.37 -5.72 -2.54
C VAL A 104 4.80 -6.22 -2.36
N MET A 105 5.58 -5.63 -1.46
CA MET A 105 6.98 -6.03 -1.23
C MET A 105 7.08 -7.43 -0.60
N ALA A 106 6.22 -7.74 0.37
CA ALA A 106 6.16 -9.04 1.04
C ALA A 106 5.85 -10.17 0.04
N ARG A 107 5.03 -9.90 -1.00
CA ARG A 107 4.75 -10.87 -2.07
C ARG A 107 5.97 -11.13 -2.96
N LYS A 108 6.91 -10.19 -3.03
CA LYS A 108 8.17 -10.35 -3.76
C LYS A 108 9.22 -11.12 -2.97
N LEU A 109 9.16 -11.05 -1.64
CA LEU A 109 10.15 -11.65 -0.74
C LEU A 109 10.03 -13.17 -0.80
N SER A 110 11.10 -13.84 -1.23
CA SER A 110 11.21 -15.30 -1.24
C SER A 110 12.02 -15.84 -0.06
N THR A 111 12.85 -15.01 0.58
CA THR A 111 13.48 -15.34 1.86
C THR A 111 12.43 -15.38 2.97
N ASP A 112 12.60 -16.27 3.95
CA ASP A 112 11.68 -16.35 5.08
C ASP A 112 11.76 -15.08 5.94
N LEU A 113 10.60 -14.47 6.22
CA LEU A 113 10.53 -13.29 7.07
C LEU A 113 10.95 -13.59 8.52
N CYS A 114 10.74 -14.83 8.99
CA CYS A 114 11.18 -15.27 10.31
C CYS A 114 12.72 -15.35 10.41
N GLU A 115 13.39 -15.79 9.34
CA GLU A 115 14.86 -15.78 9.24
C GLU A 115 15.40 -14.35 9.37
N ILE A 116 14.81 -13.41 8.61
CA ILE A 116 15.18 -11.99 8.67
C ILE A 116 14.94 -11.43 10.07
N GLY A 117 13.76 -11.67 10.65
CA GLY A 117 13.40 -11.17 11.98
C GLY A 117 14.32 -11.69 13.09
N SER A 118 14.67 -12.97 13.03
CA SER A 118 15.61 -13.59 13.97
C SER A 118 17.00 -12.97 13.84
N ALA A 119 17.49 -12.78 12.61
CA ALA A 119 18.80 -12.16 12.38
C ALA A 119 18.84 -10.67 12.81
N VAL A 120 17.73 -9.93 12.68
CA VAL A 120 17.61 -8.58 13.24
C VAL A 120 17.72 -8.61 14.77
N SER A 121 16.99 -9.52 15.42
CA SER A 121 17.04 -9.70 16.88
C SER A 121 18.44 -10.04 17.37
N ASP A 122 19.11 -10.97 16.68
CA ASP A 122 20.42 -11.51 17.07
C ASP A 122 21.59 -10.63 16.63
N GLY A 123 21.35 -9.63 15.77
CA GLY A 123 22.41 -8.75 15.25
C GLY A 123 23.28 -9.40 14.18
N THR A 124 22.76 -10.42 13.49
CA THR A 124 23.46 -11.22 12.46
C THR A 124 22.88 -10.99 11.06
N LEU A 125 22.21 -9.85 10.85
CA LEU A 125 21.49 -9.54 9.62
C LEU A 125 22.38 -9.55 8.35
N ASP A 126 23.68 -9.32 8.49
CA ASP A 126 24.67 -9.41 7.42
C ASP A 126 24.86 -10.84 6.88
N THR A 127 24.45 -11.86 7.63
CA THR A 127 24.52 -13.27 7.21
C THR A 127 23.36 -13.71 6.33
N VAL A 128 22.24 -12.95 6.34
CA VAL A 128 21.02 -13.30 5.61
C VAL A 128 21.16 -12.94 4.12
N LYS A 129 20.86 -13.90 3.25
CA LYS A 129 20.81 -13.69 1.79
C LYS A 129 19.38 -13.46 1.34
N GLN A 130 19.08 -12.22 0.95
CA GLN A 130 17.77 -11.88 0.41
C GLN A 130 17.57 -12.46 -1.00
N VAL A 131 16.46 -13.16 -1.18
CA VAL A 131 15.98 -13.65 -2.47
C VAL A 131 14.64 -13.01 -2.73
N TRP A 132 14.50 -12.46 -3.93
CA TRP A 132 13.30 -11.80 -4.39
C TRP A 132 12.86 -12.39 -5.72
N ASN A 133 11.56 -12.58 -5.90
CA ASN A 133 11.02 -13.00 -7.19
C ASN A 133 11.05 -11.84 -8.22
N LYS A 134 10.86 -12.20 -9.50
CA LYS A 134 10.89 -11.24 -10.62
C LYS A 134 9.51 -10.70 -11.01
N GLN A 135 8.44 -11.06 -10.30
CA GLN A 135 7.08 -10.64 -10.66
C GLN A 135 6.85 -9.16 -10.31
N TYR A 136 5.93 -8.53 -11.03
CA TYR A 136 5.34 -7.28 -10.61
C TYR A 136 4.12 -7.56 -9.75
N TYR A 137 3.92 -6.78 -8.71
CA TYR A 137 2.71 -6.81 -7.91
C TYR A 137 2.08 -5.43 -7.88
N VAL A 138 0.76 -5.40 -8.03
CA VAL A 138 -0.07 -4.21 -7.92
C VAL A 138 -1.08 -4.44 -6.82
N ASP A 139 -1.18 -3.48 -5.91
CA ASP A 139 -2.19 -3.41 -4.87
C ASP A 139 -3.15 -2.26 -5.16
N VAL A 140 -4.43 -2.58 -5.27
CA VAL A 140 -5.51 -1.60 -5.38
C VAL A 140 -6.32 -1.65 -4.09
N ILE A 141 -6.43 -0.52 -3.39
CA ILE A 141 -7.13 -0.48 -2.12
C ILE A 141 -8.60 -0.15 -2.35
N ALA A 142 -9.48 -1.04 -1.90
CA ALA A 142 -10.89 -0.78 -1.74
C ALA A 142 -11.11 0.08 -0.49
N MET A 143 -11.71 1.25 -0.70
CA MET A 143 -11.93 2.28 0.30
C MET A 143 -13.42 2.58 0.47
N GLU A 144 -13.76 3.10 1.65
CA GLU A 144 -15.10 3.63 1.90
C GLU A 144 -15.37 4.86 1.04
N GLY A 145 -16.42 4.78 0.22
CA GLY A 145 -16.93 5.87 -0.59
C GLY A 145 -18.11 6.59 0.05
N ARG A 146 -18.86 7.29 -0.80
CA ARG A 146 -20.04 8.04 -0.40
C ARG A 146 -21.13 7.05 0.02
N SER A 147 -21.61 7.20 1.26
CA SER A 147 -22.62 6.31 1.86
C SER A 147 -23.66 7.11 2.62
N LYS A 148 -24.85 6.54 2.76
CA LYS A 148 -25.97 7.13 3.49
C LYS A 148 -25.85 6.81 4.98
N ALA A 149 -26.11 7.81 5.80
CA ALA A 149 -26.09 7.75 7.25
C ALA A 149 -27.41 8.25 7.83
N SER A 150 -27.63 8.01 9.12
CA SER A 150 -28.85 8.43 9.82
C SER A 150 -29.13 9.93 9.79
N ARG A 151 -28.10 10.76 9.57
CA ARG A 151 -28.21 12.23 9.52
C ARG A 151 -27.69 12.83 8.20
N GLY A 152 -27.81 12.10 7.09
CA GLY A 152 -27.45 12.59 5.75
C GLY A 152 -26.44 11.71 5.04
N TRP A 153 -25.47 12.32 4.37
CA TRP A 153 -24.47 11.61 3.55
C TRP A 153 -23.07 11.73 4.15
N ASN A 154 -22.38 10.59 4.24
CA ASN A 154 -20.94 10.55 4.40
C ASN A 154 -20.30 10.85 3.06
N LYS A 155 -19.28 11.72 3.03
CA LYS A 155 -18.53 12.00 1.80
C LYS A 155 -17.74 10.77 1.33
N GLY A 156 -17.27 9.95 2.27
CA GLY A 156 -16.34 8.86 2.04
C GLY A 156 -14.92 9.22 2.47
N TYR A 157 -14.02 8.24 2.49
CA TYR A 157 -12.60 8.42 2.77
C TYR A 157 -11.98 9.39 1.74
N PRO A 158 -11.05 10.29 2.09
CA PRO A 158 -10.46 10.53 3.42
C PRO A 158 -11.28 11.42 4.36
N GLY A 159 -12.45 11.88 3.92
CA GLY A 159 -13.40 12.59 4.77
C GLY A 159 -14.16 11.66 5.71
N ARG A 160 -15.33 12.12 6.21
CA ARG A 160 -16.21 11.26 7.02
C ARG A 160 -16.78 10.13 6.17
N TYR A 161 -16.58 8.90 6.61
CA TYR A 161 -17.05 7.66 5.97
C TYR A 161 -18.01 6.86 6.88
N GLY A 162 -18.74 5.92 6.27
CA GLY A 162 -19.60 4.98 7.00
C GLY A 162 -18.84 3.73 7.45
N LYS A 163 -19.51 2.90 8.25
CA LYS A 163 -19.02 1.59 8.71
C LYS A 163 -20.18 0.60 8.73
N GLY A 164 -19.89 -0.69 8.77
CA GLY A 164 -20.89 -1.74 8.86
C GLY A 164 -21.55 -2.06 7.50
N HIS A 165 -20.94 -1.64 6.40
CA HIS A 165 -21.36 -2.03 5.05
C HIS A 165 -20.90 -3.46 4.80
N GLN A 166 -21.79 -4.33 4.29
CA GLN A 166 -21.45 -5.73 4.06
C GLN A 166 -20.43 -5.83 2.93
N ILE A 167 -19.40 -6.65 3.13
CA ILE A 167 -18.38 -6.93 2.11
C ILE A 167 -18.82 -8.19 1.34
N VAL A 168 -18.98 -8.06 0.02
CA VAL A 168 -19.38 -9.17 -0.86
C VAL A 168 -18.41 -9.35 -2.03
N GLY A 169 -18.43 -10.53 -2.65
CA GLY A 169 -17.64 -10.86 -3.86
C GLY A 169 -16.28 -11.51 -3.62
N LEU A 170 -15.92 -11.76 -2.35
CA LEU A 170 -14.66 -12.43 -1.96
C LEU A 170 -14.54 -13.85 -2.54
N ASP A 171 -15.66 -14.52 -2.75
CA ASP A 171 -15.78 -15.87 -3.32
C ASP A 171 -15.51 -15.92 -4.84
N HIS A 172 -15.51 -14.77 -5.51
CA HIS A 172 -15.29 -14.66 -6.96
C HIS A 172 -13.84 -14.27 -7.34
N ILE A 173 -12.95 -14.18 -6.35
CA ILE A 173 -11.56 -13.77 -6.54
C ILE A 173 -10.77 -14.89 -7.23
N GLU A 174 -10.01 -14.52 -8.26
CA GLU A 174 -9.18 -15.45 -9.03
C GLU A 174 -8.04 -16.04 -8.18
N LYS A 175 -7.68 -17.30 -8.48
CA LYS A 175 -6.52 -17.94 -7.85
C LYS A 175 -5.25 -17.11 -8.09
N GLY A 176 -4.46 -16.95 -7.03
CA GLY A 176 -3.20 -16.20 -7.07
C GLY A 176 -3.33 -14.70 -6.81
N VAL A 177 -4.56 -14.19 -6.68
CA VAL A 177 -4.83 -12.86 -6.11
C VAL A 177 -4.93 -12.98 -4.60
N SER A 178 -4.27 -12.07 -3.90
CA SER A 178 -4.37 -11.97 -2.44
C SER A 178 -5.33 -10.84 -2.08
N VAL A 179 -6.17 -11.07 -1.08
CA VAL A 179 -6.96 -10.01 -0.44
C VAL A 179 -6.49 -9.88 1.01
N TYR A 180 -5.92 -8.74 1.36
CA TYR A 180 -5.56 -8.45 2.76
C TYR A 180 -6.59 -7.50 3.38
N PHE A 181 -6.94 -7.78 4.63
CA PHE A 181 -7.93 -6.99 5.38
C PHE A 181 -7.23 -5.88 6.13
N ALA A 182 -7.73 -4.65 5.98
CA ALA A 182 -7.32 -3.50 6.76
C ALA A 182 -8.45 -3.13 7.72
N GLY A 183 -9.36 -2.23 7.32
CA GLY A 183 -10.53 -1.85 8.09
C GLY A 183 -11.71 -2.81 7.89
N VAL A 184 -11.61 -4.05 8.39
CA VAL A 184 -12.68 -5.07 8.33
C VAL A 184 -13.04 -5.52 9.75
N ASP A 185 -14.32 -5.80 9.98
CA ASP A 185 -14.84 -6.40 11.21
C ASP A 185 -15.87 -7.50 10.85
N GLU A 186 -16.31 -8.26 11.85
CA GLU A 186 -17.32 -9.31 11.71
C GLU A 186 -18.66 -8.90 12.34
N SER A 187 -19.75 -9.16 11.62
CA SER A 187 -21.12 -8.97 12.06
C SER A 187 -21.85 -10.31 12.07
N GLN A 188 -22.60 -10.58 13.14
CA GLN A 188 -23.39 -11.82 13.26
C GLN A 188 -24.41 -11.98 12.12
N ASP A 189 -25.01 -10.87 11.66
CA ASP A 189 -26.07 -10.91 10.65
C ASP A 189 -25.55 -10.78 9.21
N LYS A 190 -24.48 -10.01 9.02
CA LYS A 190 -23.98 -9.62 7.68
C LYS A 190 -22.70 -10.36 7.27
N GLY A 191 -22.03 -11.06 8.19
CA GLY A 191 -20.69 -11.58 7.96
C GLY A 191 -19.65 -10.46 8.00
N LEU A 192 -18.72 -10.45 7.03
CA LEU A 192 -17.67 -9.43 6.97
C LEU A 192 -18.24 -8.05 6.64
N VAL A 193 -17.82 -7.04 7.39
CA VAL A 193 -18.26 -5.65 7.23
C VAL A 193 -17.10 -4.66 7.26
N THR A 194 -17.32 -3.48 6.66
CA THR A 194 -16.34 -2.40 6.69
C THR A 194 -16.22 -1.76 8.08
N TYR A 195 -14.99 -1.43 8.49
CA TYR A 195 -14.70 -0.83 9.79
C TYR A 195 -13.61 0.24 9.79
N GLY A 196 -13.10 0.61 8.61
CA GLY A 196 -12.11 1.68 8.42
C GLY A 196 -12.25 2.36 7.07
N GLY A 197 -11.49 3.44 6.85
CA GLY A 197 -11.54 4.18 5.58
C GLY A 197 -10.91 3.43 4.40
N ARG A 198 -9.79 2.74 4.66
CA ARG A 198 -9.20 1.73 3.77
C ARG A 198 -9.62 0.37 4.31
N VAL A 199 -10.18 -0.47 3.45
CA VAL A 199 -10.88 -1.69 3.89
C VAL A 199 -10.14 -2.93 3.40
N LEU A 200 -9.88 -3.04 2.10
CA LEU A 200 -9.25 -4.22 1.52
C LEU A 200 -8.11 -3.83 0.59
N HIS A 201 -7.03 -4.60 0.62
CA HIS A 201 -5.96 -4.56 -0.37
C HIS A 201 -6.20 -5.70 -1.36
N VAL A 202 -6.38 -5.38 -2.65
CA VAL A 202 -6.55 -6.39 -3.70
C VAL A 202 -5.27 -6.46 -4.52
N ILE A 203 -4.50 -7.51 -4.28
CA ILE A 203 -3.11 -7.61 -4.72
C ILE A 203 -2.98 -8.70 -5.76
N ALA A 204 -2.49 -8.34 -6.93
CA ALA A 204 -2.27 -9.27 -8.03
C ALA A 204 -0.82 -9.22 -8.52
N GLY A 205 -0.28 -10.40 -8.82
CA GLY A 205 1.06 -10.57 -9.38
C GLY A 205 1.05 -11.07 -10.82
N ASP A 206 2.00 -10.61 -11.63
CA ASP A 206 2.24 -11.14 -12.99
C ASP A 206 3.68 -10.86 -13.47
N SER A 207 4.02 -11.29 -14.69
CA SER A 207 5.33 -11.08 -15.29
C SER A 207 5.58 -9.65 -15.76
N THR A 208 4.52 -8.87 -15.98
CA THR A 208 4.61 -7.43 -16.33
C THR A 208 3.68 -6.62 -15.44
N LEU A 209 3.97 -5.33 -15.29
CA LEU A 209 3.17 -4.42 -14.49
C LEU A 209 1.74 -4.30 -15.03
N GLU A 210 1.60 -4.22 -16.35
CA GLU A 210 0.32 -4.05 -17.04
C GLU A 210 -0.60 -5.25 -16.75
N ARG A 211 -0.08 -6.48 -16.84
CA ARG A 211 -0.85 -7.69 -16.53
C ARG A 211 -1.20 -7.81 -15.06
N ALA A 212 -0.27 -7.45 -14.17
CA ALA A 212 -0.53 -7.43 -12.73
C ALA A 212 -1.65 -6.42 -12.40
N ARG A 213 -1.60 -5.24 -13.01
CA ARG A 213 -2.63 -4.21 -12.93
C ARG A 213 -3.97 -4.72 -13.45
N GLU A 214 -4.06 -5.18 -14.69
CA GLU A 214 -5.30 -5.71 -15.27
C GLU A 214 -5.93 -6.78 -14.38
N LYS A 215 -5.11 -7.68 -13.81
CA LYS A 215 -5.56 -8.72 -12.89
C LYS A 215 -6.08 -8.14 -11.56
N ALA A 216 -5.40 -7.16 -10.96
CA ALA A 216 -5.87 -6.51 -9.73
C ALA A 216 -7.24 -5.85 -9.95
N TYR A 217 -7.37 -5.07 -11.03
CA TYR A 217 -8.58 -4.33 -11.35
C TYR A 217 -9.76 -5.23 -11.69
N ARG A 218 -9.54 -6.28 -12.50
CA ARG A 218 -10.59 -7.27 -12.79
C ARG A 218 -11.12 -7.96 -11.53
N ASN A 219 -10.31 -8.11 -10.49
CA ASN A 219 -10.72 -8.78 -9.25
C ASN A 219 -11.37 -7.81 -8.25
N ILE A 220 -10.87 -6.58 -8.09
CA ILE A 220 -11.54 -5.59 -7.23
C ILE A 220 -12.91 -5.20 -7.80
N ASP A 221 -13.09 -5.20 -9.12
CA ASP A 221 -14.39 -4.93 -9.78
C ASP A 221 -15.48 -5.96 -9.42
N LYS A 222 -15.11 -7.13 -8.89
CA LYS A 222 -16.06 -8.17 -8.43
C LYS A 222 -16.56 -7.94 -7.01
N MET A 223 -15.98 -6.97 -6.30
CA MET A 223 -16.26 -6.70 -4.90
C MET A 223 -17.23 -5.53 -4.74
N ALA A 224 -17.93 -5.50 -3.62
CA ALA A 224 -18.78 -4.36 -3.26
C ALA A 224 -18.88 -4.18 -1.75
N PHE A 225 -19.10 -2.94 -1.33
CA PHE A 225 -19.51 -2.58 0.02
C PHE A 225 -20.98 -2.19 -0.02
N VAL A 226 -21.85 -3.01 0.57
CA VAL A 226 -23.30 -2.86 0.45
C VAL A 226 -23.81 -1.84 1.47
N ASP A 227 -24.28 -0.71 0.98
CA ASP A 227 -24.91 0.34 1.77
C ASP A 227 -26.38 0.00 2.06
N HIS A 228 -26.59 -0.66 3.20
CA HIS A 228 -27.91 -1.02 3.70
C HIS A 228 -28.82 0.17 4.02
N ASN A 229 -28.29 1.41 4.08
CA ASN A 229 -29.10 2.62 4.26
C ASN A 229 -29.47 3.29 2.93
N ASN A 230 -28.92 2.79 1.81
CA ASN A 230 -29.10 3.31 0.47
C ASN A 230 -29.49 2.20 -0.52
N ASP A 231 -30.54 1.45 -0.20
CA ASP A 231 -31.15 0.44 -1.07
C ASP A 231 -30.16 -0.62 -1.59
N GLY A 232 -29.12 -0.93 -0.81
CA GLY A 232 -28.10 -1.92 -1.18
C GLY A 232 -27.09 -1.43 -2.22
N ALA A 233 -26.99 -0.12 -2.46
CA ALA A 233 -26.01 0.44 -3.39
C ALA A 233 -24.57 0.08 -2.98
N ASN A 234 -23.70 -0.06 -3.99
CA ASN A 234 -22.26 -0.23 -3.76
C ASN A 234 -21.63 1.13 -3.38
N CYS A 235 -21.13 1.24 -2.16
CA CYS A 235 -20.41 2.42 -1.69
C CYS A 235 -18.88 2.24 -1.68
N MET A 236 -18.36 1.16 -2.26
CA MET A 236 -16.92 0.94 -2.43
C MET A 236 -16.35 1.90 -3.47
N ARG A 237 -15.18 2.49 -3.19
CA ARG A 237 -14.39 3.25 -4.16
C ARG A 237 -12.94 2.78 -4.18
N TYR A 238 -12.26 3.02 -5.28
CA TYR A 238 -10.83 2.78 -5.44
C TYR A 238 -10.34 3.62 -6.62
N ARG A 239 -9.06 3.96 -6.64
CA ARG A 239 -8.45 4.65 -7.77
C ARG A 239 -8.36 3.73 -8.97
N LYS A 240 -8.37 4.33 -10.16
CA LYS A 240 -8.28 3.66 -11.45
C LYS A 240 -6.91 3.77 -12.10
N THR A 241 -5.98 4.55 -11.55
CA THR A 241 -4.65 4.81 -12.16
C THR A 241 -3.47 4.12 -11.48
N ILE A 242 -3.70 3.24 -10.49
CA ILE A 242 -2.60 2.50 -9.83
C ILE A 242 -1.85 1.65 -10.86
N GLY A 243 -0.52 1.84 -10.94
CA GLY A 243 0.36 1.15 -11.88
C GLY A 243 0.31 1.66 -13.31
N LEU A 244 -0.46 2.71 -13.60
CA LEU A 244 -0.41 3.42 -14.89
C LEU A 244 0.92 4.18 -15.03
#